data_AF-W1WNT4-F1
#
_entry.id   AF-W1WNT4-F1
#
_cell.length_a   1.000
_cell.length_b   1.000
_cell.length_c   1.000
_cell.angle_alpha   90.00
_cell.angle_beta   90.00
_cell.angle_gamma   90.00
#
_symmetry.space_group_name_H-M   'P 1'
#
loop_
_entity.id
_entity.type
_entity.pdbx_description
1 polymer ?
#
loop_
_entity_poly.entity_id
_entity_poly.type
_entity_poly.pdbx_seq_one_letter_code
_entity_poly.pdbx_strand_id
1 'polypeptide(L)'
;MKKELLLTAMITAGITTTAFAASNLDISATTAAPLSMKNSIAYGGNNKVENGMFSPVNNILLGGDKNTVRSSASDSITSGRNNTTSGPGSIVAGWYNTNSATHSLVVGTSNTVGGTNNIVGGFNHANNDNAINSLLVGAHNSVDGKNSVALGMNNSIKGNNALVGGTGAKVQGNNAIAFGDSAKATYDDAYAIGRKAEATAQNTVAIGNNAKANNIMGTAIGYNAKAKNDYATAVGYSSTGSGNQSSAFGFNAEATAMNTTAVGSYANASGAYSTA
;
A
#
# COMPACT_ATOMS: atom_id res chain seq x y z
N MET A 1 -27.23 61.27 38.48
CA MET A 1 -26.03 60.55 38.01
C MET A 1 -26.12 60.38 36.51
N LYS A 2 -25.13 60.89 35.77
CA LYS A 2 -24.92 60.61 34.34
C LYS A 2 -24.53 59.14 34.13
N LYS A 3 -25.07 58.49 33.09
CA LYS A 3 -24.29 57.83 32.03
C LYS A 3 -25.19 57.44 30.86
N GLU A 4 -24.92 58.07 29.72
CA GLU A 4 -25.32 57.64 28.37
C GLU A 4 -24.66 56.30 28.01
N LEU A 5 -25.25 55.52 27.09
CA LEU A 5 -24.60 55.15 25.82
C LEU A 5 -25.55 54.37 24.86
N LEU A 6 -25.88 55.04 23.75
CA LEU A 6 -25.85 54.59 22.34
C LEU A 6 -26.46 53.23 21.90
N LEU A 7 -27.65 53.35 21.28
CA LEU A 7 -28.00 52.95 19.90
C LEU A 7 -26.89 52.32 19.04
N THR A 8 -27.16 51.22 18.32
CA THR A 8 -27.00 51.08 16.84
C THR A 8 -27.60 49.76 16.33
N ALA A 9 -28.40 49.86 15.26
CA ALA A 9 -29.01 48.78 14.50
C ALA A 9 -28.00 47.76 13.96
N MET A 10 -28.32 46.46 14.05
CA MET A 10 -27.71 45.45 13.19
C MET A 10 -28.59 45.24 11.96
N ILE A 11 -28.07 45.79 10.87
CA ILE A 11 -28.50 45.64 9.49
C ILE A 11 -28.46 44.16 9.09
N THR A 12 -29.55 43.72 8.45
CA THR A 12 -29.69 42.48 7.70
C THR A 12 -28.54 42.28 6.70
N ALA A 13 -27.76 41.21 6.88
CA ALA A 13 -26.98 40.60 5.82
C ALA A 13 -27.32 39.11 5.79
N GLY A 14 -27.80 38.63 4.65
CA GLY A 14 -28.41 37.32 4.46
C GLY A 14 -27.54 36.16 4.93
N ILE A 15 -28.01 35.50 5.99
CA ILE A 15 -27.52 34.19 6.40
C ILE A 15 -28.11 33.17 5.41
N THR A 16 -27.30 32.75 4.44
CA THR A 16 -27.57 31.52 3.66
C THR A 16 -26.78 30.39 4.29
N THR A 17 -27.05 30.08 5.56
CA THR A 17 -26.48 28.90 6.21
C THR A 17 -27.46 27.74 6.05
N THR A 18 -27.13 26.77 5.21
CA THR A 18 -27.71 25.41 5.30
C THR A 18 -26.91 24.51 6.26
N ALA A 19 -26.00 25.07 7.06
CA ALA A 19 -25.28 24.34 8.09
C ALA A 19 -26.17 24.14 9.33
N PHE A 20 -26.73 22.94 9.48
CA PHE A 20 -27.24 22.46 10.78
C PHE A 20 -26.02 22.21 11.69
N ALA A 21 -25.55 23.25 12.39
CA ALA A 21 -24.53 23.09 13.42
C ALA A 21 -25.16 22.45 14.67
N ALA A 22 -25.02 21.14 14.82
CA ALA A 22 -25.40 20.45 16.05
C ALA A 22 -24.31 20.67 17.12
N SER A 23 -24.60 21.53 18.10
CA SER A 23 -24.01 21.79 19.44
C SER A 23 -22.50 21.64 19.76
N ASN A 24 -21.68 20.90 19.02
CA ASN A 24 -20.30 20.52 19.41
C ASN A 24 -19.25 20.74 18.30
N LEU A 25 -19.58 21.48 17.23
CA LEU A 25 -18.64 21.81 16.16
C LEU A 25 -17.79 23.03 16.55
N ASP A 26 -16.49 22.83 16.84
CA ASP A 26 -15.53 23.94 17.02
C ASP A 26 -15.02 24.41 15.64
N ILE A 27 -15.59 25.51 15.15
CA ILE A 27 -15.15 26.18 13.93
C ILE A 27 -14.17 27.30 14.31
N SER A 28 -12.96 26.95 14.75
CA SER A 28 -11.96 27.93 15.20
C SER A 28 -11.32 28.68 14.01
N ALA A 29 -11.91 29.80 13.58
CA ALA A 29 -11.21 30.82 12.80
C ALA A 29 -10.33 31.66 13.73
N THR A 30 -9.01 31.57 13.63
CA THR A 30 -8.09 32.46 14.35
C THR A 30 -7.85 33.80 13.67
N THR A 31 -8.52 34.14 12.56
CA THR A 31 -8.50 35.49 11.97
C THR A 31 -9.84 35.86 11.33
N ALA A 32 -10.21 37.14 11.42
CA ALA A 32 -11.51 37.78 11.20
C ALA A 32 -12.15 37.66 9.79
N ALA A 33 -12.32 36.47 9.23
CA ALA A 33 -13.11 36.22 8.02
C ALA A 33 -14.15 35.11 8.25
N PRO A 34 -15.41 35.27 7.78
CA PRO A 34 -16.45 34.26 7.95
C PRO A 34 -16.04 32.95 7.27
N LEU A 35 -16.00 31.89 8.06
CA LEU A 35 -15.65 30.53 7.65
C LEU A 35 -16.69 30.03 6.63
N SER A 36 -16.30 29.90 5.37
CA SER A 36 -17.19 29.47 4.29
C SER A 36 -17.18 27.93 4.15
N MET A 37 -17.92 27.21 4.99
CA MET A 37 -18.30 25.82 4.70
C MET A 37 -19.48 25.82 3.70
N LYS A 38 -19.33 25.15 2.55
CA LYS A 38 -20.43 24.96 1.58
C LYS A 38 -20.78 23.47 1.52
N ASN A 39 -22.07 23.17 1.65
CA ASN A 39 -22.64 21.82 1.55
C ASN A 39 -22.07 20.80 2.56
N SER A 40 -21.67 21.28 3.74
CA SER A 40 -21.08 20.47 4.80
C SER A 40 -22.10 20.12 5.89
N ILE A 41 -22.18 18.84 6.26
CA ILE A 41 -22.84 18.37 7.48
C ILE A 41 -21.73 18.07 8.49
N ALA A 42 -21.92 18.46 9.75
CA ALA A 42 -21.05 18.05 10.87
C ALA A 42 -21.95 17.72 12.07
N TYR A 43 -21.88 16.48 12.56
CA TYR A 43 -22.76 15.99 13.62
C TYR A 43 -21.97 15.11 14.61
N GLY A 44 -22.04 15.40 15.92
CA GLY A 44 -21.37 14.63 16.98
C GLY A 44 -19.90 15.02 17.28
N GLY A 45 -19.46 14.81 18.53
CA GLY A 45 -18.07 14.91 19.03
C GLY A 45 -17.34 16.26 18.88
N ASN A 46 -16.07 16.31 19.30
CA ASN A 46 -15.19 17.49 19.23
C ASN A 46 -14.37 17.49 17.92
N ASN A 47 -14.97 17.84 16.79
CA ASN A 47 -14.27 17.85 15.49
C ASN A 47 -13.69 19.23 15.16
N LYS A 48 -12.56 19.26 14.44
CA LYS A 48 -11.83 20.47 14.03
C LYS A 48 -11.75 20.57 12.50
N VAL A 49 -12.11 21.72 11.94
CA VAL A 49 -11.92 22.05 10.52
C VAL A 49 -11.03 23.30 10.41
N GLU A 50 -9.86 23.17 9.77
CA GLU A 50 -8.94 24.27 9.54
C GLU A 50 -9.28 24.96 8.20
N ASN A 51 -9.50 26.28 8.20
CA ASN A 51 -9.73 27.03 6.97
C ASN A 51 -8.47 27.76 6.49
N GLY A 52 -8.27 27.75 5.17
CA GLY A 52 -7.31 28.64 4.50
C GLY A 52 -7.97 29.99 4.20
N MET A 53 -7.18 31.04 4.13
CA MET A 53 -7.64 32.44 4.14
C MET A 53 -8.70 32.80 3.06
N PHE A 54 -8.86 32.02 1.98
CA PHE A 54 -9.76 32.36 0.86
C PHE A 54 -10.38 31.19 0.05
N SER A 55 -10.41 29.93 0.53
CA SER A 55 -11.06 28.84 -0.24
C SER A 55 -12.10 28.10 0.59
N PRO A 56 -13.38 28.03 0.16
CA PRO A 56 -14.38 27.22 0.83
C PRO A 56 -13.96 25.75 0.88
N VAL A 57 -14.00 25.14 2.06
CA VAL A 57 -13.82 23.69 2.20
C VAL A 57 -15.17 23.03 1.90
N ASN A 58 -15.29 22.41 0.73
CA ASN A 58 -16.43 21.56 0.36
C ASN A 58 -16.22 20.16 0.96
N ASN A 59 -16.33 19.99 2.28
CA ASN A 59 -16.16 18.69 2.93
C ASN A 59 -17.43 18.27 3.63
N ILE A 60 -17.79 16.99 3.51
CA ILE A 60 -18.90 16.38 4.26
C ILE A 60 -18.31 15.63 5.47
N LEU A 61 -18.47 16.20 6.66
CA LEU A 61 -18.03 15.59 7.91
C LEU A 61 -19.16 14.72 8.52
N LEU A 62 -19.16 13.44 8.19
CA LEU A 62 -20.20 12.50 8.63
C LEU A 62 -19.84 11.88 9.99
N GLY A 63 -20.12 12.55 11.11
CA GLY A 63 -20.12 11.87 12.40
C GLY A 63 -18.75 11.68 13.08
N GLY A 64 -18.76 11.65 14.42
CA GLY A 64 -17.67 11.11 15.24
C GLY A 64 -16.93 12.13 16.11
N ASP A 65 -15.75 11.79 16.65
CA ASP A 65 -15.05 12.61 17.68
C ASP A 65 -13.56 12.83 17.33
N LYS A 66 -13.06 14.06 17.52
CA LYS A 66 -11.65 14.44 17.33
C LYS A 66 -11.09 14.26 15.91
N ASN A 67 -11.94 14.35 14.88
CA ASN A 67 -11.43 14.40 13.52
C ASN A 67 -10.86 15.78 13.20
N THR A 68 -9.76 15.82 12.45
CA THR A 68 -9.11 17.04 11.96
C THR A 68 -9.17 17.07 10.43
N VAL A 69 -9.90 18.01 9.88
CA VAL A 69 -9.94 18.27 8.43
C VAL A 69 -9.12 19.53 8.15
N ARG A 70 -8.11 19.41 7.29
CA ARG A 70 -7.27 20.56 6.90
C ARG A 70 -7.89 21.33 5.73
N SER A 71 -7.44 22.58 5.57
CA SER A 71 -7.94 23.50 4.54
C SER A 71 -7.75 23.02 3.10
N SER A 72 -6.80 22.11 2.87
CA SER A 72 -6.53 21.49 1.58
C SER A 72 -7.48 20.34 1.23
N ALA A 73 -8.28 19.83 2.17
CA ALA A 73 -9.13 18.66 2.00
C ALA A 73 -10.49 18.98 1.34
N SER A 74 -10.49 19.62 0.17
CA SER A 74 -11.72 19.87 -0.59
C SER A 74 -12.35 18.58 -1.09
N ASP A 75 -13.67 18.57 -1.27
CA ASP A 75 -14.45 17.48 -1.87
C ASP A 75 -14.20 16.11 -1.20
N SER A 76 -14.02 16.13 0.13
CA SER A 76 -13.72 14.93 0.91
C SER A 76 -14.83 14.56 1.88
N ILE A 77 -14.80 13.31 2.34
CA ILE A 77 -15.67 12.78 3.39
C ILE A 77 -14.77 12.30 4.53
N THR A 78 -15.04 12.72 5.75
CA THR A 78 -14.34 12.21 6.95
C THR A 78 -15.34 11.73 7.99
N SER A 79 -15.11 10.56 8.60
CA SER A 79 -16.01 9.94 9.58
C SER A 79 -15.26 9.10 10.61
N GLY A 80 -15.75 9.09 11.86
CA GLY A 80 -15.23 8.21 12.93
C GLY A 80 -14.44 8.96 14.00
N ARG A 81 -13.33 8.40 14.51
CA ARG A 81 -12.59 8.98 15.64
C ARG A 81 -11.14 9.27 15.32
N ASN A 82 -10.64 10.45 15.70
CA ASN A 82 -9.22 10.83 15.57
C ASN A 82 -8.66 10.71 14.14
N ASN A 83 -9.47 10.89 13.09
CA ASN A 83 -8.94 10.89 11.73
C ASN A 83 -8.39 12.27 11.37
N THR A 84 -7.34 12.30 10.56
CA THR A 84 -6.75 13.52 10.01
C THR A 84 -6.79 13.46 8.49
N THR A 85 -7.51 14.39 7.86
CA THR A 85 -7.69 14.44 6.40
C THR A 85 -7.14 15.75 5.87
N SER A 86 -6.16 15.68 4.97
CA SER A 86 -5.65 16.84 4.22
C SER A 86 -5.69 16.67 2.71
N GLY A 87 -5.84 15.44 2.21
CA GLY A 87 -5.91 15.18 0.78
C GLY A 87 -7.31 15.43 0.19
N PRO A 88 -7.44 16.22 -0.88
CA PRO A 88 -8.73 16.47 -1.54
C PRO A 88 -9.31 15.23 -2.22
N GLY A 89 -10.62 15.22 -2.46
CA GLY A 89 -11.33 14.16 -3.19
C GLY A 89 -11.38 12.81 -2.48
N SER A 90 -11.12 12.77 -1.17
CA SER A 90 -10.86 11.52 -0.45
C SER A 90 -11.99 11.13 0.50
N ILE A 91 -12.11 9.84 0.79
CA ILE A 91 -13.02 9.29 1.81
C ILE A 91 -12.17 8.68 2.91
N VAL A 92 -12.30 9.16 4.15
CA VAL A 92 -11.53 8.71 5.31
C VAL A 92 -12.49 8.29 6.42
N ALA A 93 -12.49 7.01 6.78
CA ALA A 93 -13.43 6.46 7.75
C ALA A 93 -12.77 5.50 8.75
N GLY A 94 -13.20 5.58 10.02
CA GLY A 94 -12.77 4.66 11.09
C GLY A 94 -12.00 5.38 12.19
N TRP A 95 -10.88 4.81 12.66
CA TRP A 95 -10.16 5.31 13.82
C TRP A 95 -8.70 5.63 13.53
N TYR A 96 -8.22 6.80 13.97
CA TYR A 96 -6.79 7.16 13.91
C TYR A 96 -6.17 7.14 12.50
N ASN A 97 -6.96 7.29 11.44
CA ASN A 97 -6.39 7.35 10.09
C ASN A 97 -5.81 8.73 9.79
N THR A 98 -4.67 8.78 9.11
CA THR A 98 -4.06 10.02 8.60
C THR A 98 -3.98 9.91 7.08
N ASN A 99 -4.66 10.80 6.35
CA ASN A 99 -4.67 10.82 4.89
C ASN A 99 -4.19 12.17 4.37
N SER A 100 -2.99 12.22 3.80
CA SER A 100 -2.53 13.33 2.96
C SER A 100 -2.79 13.09 1.47
N ALA A 101 -3.22 11.87 1.09
CA ALA A 101 -3.37 11.45 -0.28
C ALA A 101 -4.59 12.05 -0.98
N THR A 102 -4.47 12.39 -2.27
CA THR A 102 -5.62 12.86 -3.06
C THR A 102 -6.41 11.70 -3.65
N HIS A 103 -7.72 11.88 -3.88
CA HIS A 103 -8.60 10.89 -4.53
C HIS A 103 -8.56 9.48 -3.90
N SER A 104 -8.35 9.38 -2.59
CA SER A 104 -8.08 8.10 -1.93
C SER A 104 -9.24 7.66 -1.03
N LEU A 105 -9.44 6.35 -0.94
CA LEU A 105 -10.35 5.70 0.01
C LEU A 105 -9.53 5.08 1.13
N VAL A 106 -9.70 5.56 2.36
CA VAL A 106 -8.98 5.10 3.55
C VAL A 106 -9.97 4.68 4.62
N VAL A 107 -10.03 3.38 4.91
CA VAL A 107 -10.99 2.80 5.85
C VAL A 107 -10.28 1.89 6.84
N GLY A 108 -10.64 2.00 8.12
CA GLY A 108 -10.18 1.09 9.16
C GLY A 108 -9.47 1.85 10.28
N THR A 109 -8.36 1.30 10.77
CA THR A 109 -7.70 1.81 11.98
C THR A 109 -6.22 2.11 11.75
N SER A 110 -5.75 3.27 12.19
CA SER A 110 -4.33 3.65 12.22
C SER A 110 -3.62 3.67 10.86
N ASN A 111 -4.35 3.83 9.76
CA ASN A 111 -3.70 3.88 8.44
C ASN A 111 -3.08 5.26 8.18
N THR A 112 -1.85 5.29 7.69
CA THR A 112 -1.15 6.50 7.25
C THR A 112 -0.98 6.45 5.75
N VAL A 113 -1.72 7.31 5.05
CA VAL A 113 -1.85 7.25 3.59
C VAL A 113 -1.39 8.57 2.96
N GLY A 114 -0.31 8.50 2.20
CA GLY A 114 0.13 9.53 1.26
C GLY A 114 -0.20 9.16 -0.20
N GLY A 115 0.30 9.96 -1.13
CA GLY A 115 0.23 9.66 -2.56
C GLY A 115 -1.13 9.97 -3.20
N THR A 116 -1.56 9.27 -4.24
CA THR A 116 -2.81 9.61 -4.93
C THR A 116 -3.52 8.37 -5.45
N ASN A 117 -4.85 8.40 -5.44
CA ASN A 117 -5.71 7.34 -5.98
C ASN A 117 -5.46 5.98 -5.30
N ASN A 118 -5.31 6.00 -3.97
CA ASN A 118 -5.06 4.81 -3.18
C ASN A 118 -6.35 4.25 -2.57
N ILE A 119 -6.45 2.94 -2.46
CA ILE A 119 -7.50 2.23 -1.71
C ILE A 119 -6.83 1.51 -0.55
N VAL A 120 -7.16 1.90 0.67
CA VAL A 120 -6.53 1.39 1.89
C VAL A 120 -7.62 0.93 2.85
N GLY A 121 -7.59 -0.35 3.21
CA GLY A 121 -8.60 -0.99 4.05
C GLY A 121 -7.98 -1.92 5.09
N GLY A 122 -8.09 -1.59 6.38
CA GLY A 122 -7.59 -2.47 7.44
C GLY A 122 -6.88 -1.74 8.57
N PHE A 123 -5.81 -2.35 9.09
CA PHE A 123 -5.10 -1.87 10.28
C PHE A 123 -3.65 -1.48 9.98
N ASN A 124 -3.28 -0.27 10.35
CA ASN A 124 -1.90 0.19 10.41
C ASN A 124 -1.13 0.04 9.09
N HIS A 125 -1.78 0.33 7.97
CA HIS A 125 -1.10 0.45 6.68
C HIS A 125 -0.30 1.75 6.59
N ALA A 126 0.80 1.71 5.85
CA ALA A 126 1.62 2.88 5.55
C ALA A 126 1.93 2.95 4.06
N ASN A 127 1.72 4.08 3.43
CA ASN A 127 2.32 4.36 2.13
C ASN A 127 2.86 5.80 2.10
N ASN A 128 3.81 6.06 1.20
CA ASN A 128 4.45 7.37 1.08
C ASN A 128 3.78 8.22 -0.02
N ASP A 129 4.27 9.45 -0.20
CA ASP A 129 3.73 10.37 -1.22
C ASP A 129 3.98 9.93 -2.67
N ASN A 130 4.87 8.96 -2.90
CA ASN A 130 5.14 8.39 -4.22
C ASN A 130 4.20 7.24 -4.59
N ALA A 131 3.50 6.65 -3.61
CA ALA A 131 2.58 5.54 -3.84
C ALA A 131 1.31 6.04 -4.53
N ILE A 132 1.19 5.75 -5.83
CA ILE A 132 0.05 6.16 -6.67
C ILE A 132 -0.64 4.90 -7.18
N ASN A 133 -1.98 4.90 -7.22
CA ASN A 133 -2.80 3.79 -7.70
C ASN A 133 -2.54 2.48 -6.94
N SER A 134 -2.42 2.55 -5.62
CA SER A 134 -2.08 1.38 -4.81
C SER A 134 -3.27 0.85 -4.00
N LEU A 135 -3.33 -0.46 -3.83
CA LEU A 135 -4.30 -1.16 -2.98
C LEU A 135 -3.58 -1.79 -1.78
N LEU A 136 -4.02 -1.46 -0.56
CA LEU A 136 -3.49 -2.03 0.67
C LEU A 136 -4.64 -2.62 1.49
N VAL A 137 -4.63 -3.93 1.72
CA VAL A 137 -5.66 -4.61 2.52
C VAL A 137 -5.05 -5.57 3.53
N GLY A 138 -5.52 -5.51 4.78
CA GLY A 138 -5.12 -6.41 5.87
C GLY A 138 -4.51 -5.65 7.05
N ALA A 139 -3.26 -5.95 7.39
CA ALA A 139 -2.58 -5.29 8.50
C ALA A 139 -1.10 -4.98 8.22
N HIS A 140 -0.60 -3.82 8.64
CA HIS A 140 0.84 -3.51 8.63
C HIS A 140 1.53 -3.58 7.25
N ASN A 141 0.79 -3.48 6.15
CA ASN A 141 1.39 -3.42 4.82
C ASN A 141 2.01 -2.04 4.56
N SER A 142 3.17 -2.03 3.90
CA SER A 142 3.90 -0.83 3.49
C SER A 142 4.11 -0.81 1.98
N VAL A 143 3.65 0.23 1.29
CA VAL A 143 3.81 0.38 -0.18
C VAL A 143 4.46 1.73 -0.50
N ASP A 144 5.59 1.71 -1.18
CA ASP A 144 6.27 2.91 -1.69
C ASP A 144 6.16 3.04 -3.22
N GLY A 145 5.99 1.90 -3.91
CA GLY A 145 5.88 1.83 -5.35
C GLY A 145 4.50 2.22 -5.88
N LYS A 146 4.45 2.55 -7.17
CA LYS A 146 3.22 2.88 -7.90
C LYS A 146 2.53 1.64 -8.44
N ASN A 147 1.24 1.74 -8.73
CA ASN A 147 0.41 0.71 -9.37
C ASN A 147 0.53 -0.66 -8.66
N SER A 148 0.53 -0.66 -7.33
CA SER A 148 0.95 -1.82 -6.55
C SER A 148 -0.13 -2.31 -5.60
N VAL A 149 -0.13 -3.61 -5.34
CA VAL A 149 -1.16 -4.28 -4.53
C VAL A 149 -0.51 -5.05 -3.39
N ALA A 150 -0.92 -4.77 -2.15
CA ALA A 150 -0.47 -5.45 -0.95
C ALA A 150 -1.62 -6.06 -0.16
N LEU A 151 -1.60 -7.39 0.01
CA LEU A 151 -2.66 -8.17 0.66
C LEU A 151 -2.12 -9.01 1.82
N GLY A 152 -2.72 -8.87 3.00
CA GLY A 152 -2.35 -9.67 4.18
C GLY A 152 -1.60 -8.86 5.23
N MET A 153 -0.57 -9.44 5.83
CA MET A 153 0.07 -8.89 7.03
C MET A 153 1.57 -8.61 6.85
N ASN A 154 2.05 -7.45 7.31
CA ASN A 154 3.47 -7.12 7.37
C ASN A 154 4.20 -7.20 6.02
N ASN A 155 3.51 -6.95 4.90
CA ASN A 155 4.14 -7.01 3.59
C ASN A 155 4.77 -5.67 3.20
N SER A 156 5.83 -5.68 2.38
CA SER A 156 6.49 -4.47 1.90
C SER A 156 6.69 -4.47 0.39
N ILE A 157 6.30 -3.39 -0.28
CA ILE A 157 6.57 -3.12 -1.70
C ILE A 157 7.41 -1.85 -1.82
N LYS A 158 8.54 -1.95 -2.51
CA LYS A 158 9.34 -0.78 -2.95
C LYS A 158 9.30 -0.53 -4.46
N GLY A 159 9.21 -1.59 -5.27
CA GLY A 159 9.16 -1.46 -6.73
C GLY A 159 7.77 -1.14 -7.26
N ASN A 160 7.71 -0.69 -8.51
CA ASN A 160 6.45 -0.34 -9.18
C ASN A 160 5.80 -1.56 -9.84
N ASN A 161 4.50 -1.48 -10.13
CA ASN A 161 3.73 -2.53 -10.80
C ASN A 161 3.85 -3.88 -10.07
N ALA A 162 3.86 -3.85 -8.75
CA ALA A 162 4.18 -5.00 -7.91
C ALA A 162 2.95 -5.60 -7.23
N LEU A 163 2.99 -6.91 -6.99
CA LEU A 163 1.98 -7.63 -6.20
C LEU A 163 2.66 -8.34 -5.03
N VAL A 164 2.22 -8.04 -3.81
CA VAL A 164 2.63 -8.77 -2.62
C VAL A 164 1.44 -9.35 -1.88
N GLY A 165 1.56 -10.60 -1.43
CA GLY A 165 0.51 -11.30 -0.69
C GLY A 165 1.05 -12.26 0.36
N GLY A 166 0.38 -12.34 1.52
CA GLY A 166 0.72 -13.29 2.58
C GLY A 166 1.16 -12.61 3.87
N THR A 167 2.19 -13.15 4.53
CA THR A 167 2.72 -12.63 5.80
C THR A 167 4.21 -12.37 5.67
N GLY A 168 4.66 -11.13 5.90
CA GLY A 168 6.08 -10.78 5.87
C GLY A 168 6.73 -10.88 4.49
N ALA A 169 5.94 -10.89 3.41
CA ALA A 169 6.48 -10.98 2.05
C ALA A 169 7.03 -9.61 1.59
N LYS A 170 8.02 -9.64 0.70
CA LYS A 170 8.74 -8.46 0.25
C LYS A 170 8.92 -8.43 -1.25
N VAL A 171 8.54 -7.31 -1.86
CA VAL A 171 8.88 -6.95 -3.24
C VAL A 171 9.77 -5.70 -3.25
N GLN A 172 10.93 -5.77 -3.90
CA GLN A 172 11.81 -4.60 -4.09
C GLN A 172 11.95 -4.17 -5.56
N GLY A 173 11.87 -5.12 -6.50
CA GLY A 173 11.97 -4.82 -7.92
C GLY A 173 10.65 -4.38 -8.56
N ASN A 174 10.75 -3.77 -9.73
CA ASN A 174 9.61 -3.44 -10.58
C ASN A 174 9.05 -4.70 -11.22
N ASN A 175 7.74 -4.69 -11.53
CA ASN A 175 7.08 -5.78 -12.25
C ASN A 175 7.22 -7.14 -11.54
N ALA A 176 7.43 -7.12 -10.22
CA ALA A 176 7.77 -8.28 -9.42
C ALA A 176 6.59 -8.73 -8.55
N ILE A 177 6.56 -10.02 -8.26
CA ILE A 177 5.49 -10.65 -7.47
C ILE A 177 6.12 -11.45 -6.33
N ALA A 178 5.68 -11.21 -5.09
CA ALA A 178 6.00 -12.05 -3.95
C ALA A 178 4.73 -12.50 -3.21
N PHE A 179 4.40 -13.79 -3.28
CA PHE A 179 3.18 -14.32 -2.68
C PHE A 179 3.47 -15.53 -1.78
N GLY A 180 3.19 -15.42 -0.49
CA GLY A 180 3.40 -16.46 0.51
C GLY A 180 4.14 -15.97 1.74
N ASP A 181 4.07 -16.71 2.85
CA ASP A 181 4.77 -16.35 4.08
C ASP A 181 6.29 -16.23 3.84
N SER A 182 6.84 -15.04 4.12
CA SER A 182 8.25 -14.67 3.94
C SER A 182 8.78 -14.82 2.49
N ALA A 183 7.92 -14.76 1.46
CA ALA A 183 8.34 -14.77 0.06
C ALA A 183 9.10 -13.48 -0.30
N LYS A 184 10.10 -13.57 -1.19
CA LYS A 184 10.96 -12.43 -1.56
C LYS A 184 11.17 -12.35 -3.07
N ALA A 185 10.77 -11.24 -3.67
CA ALA A 185 11.09 -10.87 -5.05
C ALA A 185 11.86 -9.55 -5.07
N THR A 186 13.19 -9.58 -5.20
CA THR A 186 14.01 -8.40 -4.88
C THR A 186 14.60 -7.65 -6.06
N TYR A 187 14.35 -8.10 -7.28
CA TYR A 187 14.81 -7.49 -8.52
C TYR A 187 13.69 -7.42 -9.56
N ASP A 188 13.93 -6.68 -10.63
CA ASP A 188 12.95 -6.46 -11.69
C ASP A 188 12.59 -7.79 -12.37
N ASP A 189 11.29 -7.94 -12.67
CA ASP A 189 10.72 -9.16 -13.25
C ASP A 189 11.00 -10.43 -12.44
N ALA A 190 11.11 -10.32 -11.11
CA ALA A 190 11.27 -11.45 -10.21
C ALA A 190 9.93 -11.95 -9.66
N TYR A 191 9.72 -13.27 -9.69
CA TYR A 191 8.46 -13.91 -9.29
C TYR A 191 8.72 -14.96 -8.21
N ALA A 192 8.39 -14.67 -6.95
CA ALA A 192 8.52 -15.58 -5.81
C ALA A 192 7.14 -15.99 -5.27
N ILE A 193 6.71 -17.22 -5.52
CA ILE A 193 5.38 -17.72 -5.14
C ILE A 193 5.54 -18.97 -4.27
N GLY A 194 5.27 -18.85 -2.98
CA GLY A 194 5.34 -19.93 -2.00
C GLY A 194 5.98 -19.49 -0.68
N ARG A 195 5.72 -20.24 0.39
CA ARG A 195 6.33 -19.98 1.70
C ARG A 195 7.87 -20.01 1.56
N LYS A 196 8.55 -18.93 1.94
CA LYS A 196 10.02 -18.77 1.83
C LYS A 196 10.57 -18.94 0.40
N ALA A 197 9.76 -18.71 -0.64
CA ALA A 197 10.26 -18.64 -2.00
C ALA A 197 11.16 -17.41 -2.17
N GLU A 198 12.28 -17.55 -2.87
CA GLU A 198 13.26 -16.49 -3.09
C GLU A 198 13.57 -16.36 -4.59
N ALA A 199 13.17 -15.23 -5.17
CA ALA A 199 13.49 -14.80 -6.53
C ALA A 199 14.30 -13.49 -6.41
N THR A 200 15.62 -13.58 -6.28
CA THR A 200 16.46 -12.44 -5.84
C THR A 200 17.42 -11.92 -6.89
N ALA A 201 17.16 -12.19 -8.17
CA ALA A 201 17.88 -11.62 -9.29
C ALA A 201 16.92 -11.27 -10.44
N GLN A 202 17.41 -10.58 -11.46
CA GLN A 202 16.58 -10.12 -12.58
C GLN A 202 15.98 -11.29 -13.36
N ASN A 203 14.72 -11.16 -13.78
CA ASN A 203 14.00 -12.13 -14.61
C ASN A 203 13.94 -13.55 -13.99
N THR A 204 13.84 -13.65 -12.66
CA THR A 204 13.85 -14.94 -11.94
C THR A 204 12.45 -15.45 -11.62
N VAL A 205 12.30 -16.77 -11.57
CA VAL A 205 11.04 -17.44 -11.18
C VAL A 205 11.34 -18.46 -10.09
N ALA A 206 10.76 -18.29 -8.91
CA ALA A 206 10.83 -19.22 -7.79
C ALA A 206 9.41 -19.58 -7.32
N ILE A 207 8.91 -20.74 -7.71
CA ILE A 207 7.54 -21.19 -7.39
C ILE A 207 7.62 -22.46 -6.56
N GLY A 208 7.21 -22.40 -5.30
CA GLY A 208 7.20 -23.51 -4.36
C GLY A 208 7.73 -23.11 -2.99
N ASN A 209 7.37 -23.91 -1.99
CA ASN A 209 7.88 -23.71 -0.64
C ASN A 209 9.41 -23.91 -0.63
N ASN A 210 10.14 -22.88 -0.19
CA ASN A 210 11.61 -22.83 -0.19
C ASN A 210 12.25 -22.98 -1.58
N ALA A 211 11.54 -22.69 -2.67
CA ALA A 211 12.13 -22.61 -4.01
C ALA A 211 13.07 -21.39 -4.10
N LYS A 212 14.22 -21.55 -4.77
CA LYS A 212 15.25 -20.49 -4.86
C LYS A 212 15.77 -20.31 -6.28
N ALA A 213 15.56 -19.12 -6.82
CA ALA A 213 16.14 -18.64 -8.07
C ALA A 213 16.81 -17.28 -7.81
N ASN A 214 18.08 -17.33 -7.41
CA ASN A 214 18.79 -16.15 -6.89
C ASN A 214 19.86 -15.60 -7.86
N ASN A 215 19.89 -16.12 -9.09
CA ASN A 215 20.84 -15.74 -10.15
C ASN A 215 20.06 -15.37 -11.41
N ILE A 216 20.68 -14.64 -12.34
CA ILE A 216 19.99 -14.00 -13.46
C ILE A 216 19.28 -15.05 -14.31
N MET A 217 18.01 -14.79 -14.66
CA MET A 217 17.18 -15.69 -15.47
C MET A 217 17.06 -17.13 -14.91
N GLY A 218 17.28 -17.31 -13.61
CA GLY A 218 17.08 -18.60 -12.94
C GLY A 218 15.60 -18.97 -12.80
N THR A 219 15.28 -20.25 -12.99
CA THR A 219 13.93 -20.80 -12.80
C THR A 219 13.95 -21.97 -11.83
N ALA A 220 13.27 -21.86 -10.69
CA ALA A 220 13.14 -22.89 -9.67
C ALA A 220 11.65 -23.16 -9.38
N ILE A 221 11.13 -24.32 -9.76
CA ILE A 221 9.72 -24.68 -9.60
C ILE A 221 9.60 -26.01 -8.85
N GLY A 222 9.10 -25.98 -7.62
CA GLY A 222 8.92 -27.15 -6.76
C GLY A 222 9.33 -26.89 -5.31
N TYR A 223 8.89 -27.76 -4.40
CA TYR A 223 9.35 -27.71 -3.00
C TYR A 223 10.87 -27.85 -2.97
N ASN A 224 11.57 -26.86 -2.40
CA ASN A 224 13.03 -26.85 -2.25
C ASN A 224 13.84 -26.93 -3.57
N ALA A 225 13.23 -26.61 -4.72
CA ALA A 225 13.91 -26.51 -6.01
C ALA A 225 14.94 -25.36 -6.01
N LYS A 226 16.10 -25.54 -6.66
CA LYS A 226 17.20 -24.56 -6.63
C LYS A 226 17.85 -24.37 -8.00
N ALA A 227 17.71 -23.17 -8.56
CA ALA A 227 18.51 -22.66 -9.67
C ALA A 227 19.67 -21.82 -9.12
N LYS A 228 20.85 -22.44 -8.99
CA LYS A 228 22.00 -21.87 -8.28
C LYS A 228 22.98 -21.09 -9.15
N ASN A 229 22.74 -20.98 -10.46
CA ASN A 229 23.60 -20.24 -11.39
C ASN A 229 22.76 -19.48 -12.42
N ASP A 230 23.39 -18.62 -13.22
CA ASP A 230 22.69 -17.88 -14.26
C ASP A 230 22.11 -18.85 -15.30
N TYR A 231 20.90 -18.53 -15.77
CA TYR A 231 20.14 -19.30 -16.74
C TYR A 231 19.83 -20.75 -16.31
N ALA A 232 20.05 -21.09 -15.03
CA ALA A 232 19.78 -22.44 -14.54
C ALA A 232 18.28 -22.66 -14.36
N THR A 233 17.81 -23.85 -14.73
CA THR A 233 16.43 -24.31 -14.54
C THR A 233 16.41 -25.52 -13.63
N ALA A 234 15.52 -25.52 -12.63
CA ALA A 234 15.30 -26.61 -11.70
C ALA A 234 13.79 -26.78 -11.48
N VAL A 235 13.21 -27.85 -12.01
CA VAL A 235 11.78 -28.14 -11.92
C VAL A 235 11.57 -29.52 -11.30
N GLY A 236 11.02 -29.56 -10.09
CA GLY A 236 10.79 -30.78 -9.32
C GLY A 236 11.02 -30.60 -7.83
N TYR A 237 10.55 -31.57 -7.03
CA TYR A 237 10.85 -31.59 -5.60
C TYR A 237 12.37 -31.76 -5.40
N SER A 238 12.99 -30.79 -4.73
CA SER A 238 14.42 -30.75 -4.44
C SER A 238 15.35 -30.87 -5.67
N SER A 239 14.86 -30.59 -6.88
CA SER A 239 15.69 -30.51 -8.08
C SER A 239 16.72 -29.39 -7.96
N THR A 240 17.93 -29.58 -8.50
CA THR A 240 19.01 -28.59 -8.43
C THR A 240 19.70 -28.42 -9.78
N GLY A 241 19.62 -27.22 -10.35
CA GLY A 241 20.50 -26.77 -11.44
C GLY A 241 21.64 -25.94 -10.85
N SER A 242 22.86 -26.48 -10.82
CA SER A 242 24.06 -25.80 -10.29
C SER A 242 25.01 -25.26 -11.36
N GLY A 243 24.92 -25.79 -12.59
CA GLY A 243 25.71 -25.30 -13.70
C GLY A 243 25.10 -24.06 -14.36
N ASN A 244 25.94 -23.23 -14.98
CA ASN A 244 25.48 -22.17 -15.86
C ASN A 244 24.71 -22.78 -17.04
N GLN A 245 23.55 -22.24 -17.40
CA GLN A 245 22.65 -22.79 -18.43
C GLN A 245 22.29 -24.28 -18.21
N SER A 246 22.32 -24.76 -16.97
CA SER A 246 21.95 -26.15 -16.63
C SER A 246 20.44 -26.30 -16.47
N SER A 247 19.90 -27.49 -16.75
CA SER A 247 18.48 -27.78 -16.64
C SER A 247 18.23 -29.10 -15.92
N ALA A 248 17.59 -29.06 -14.75
CA ALA A 248 17.23 -30.24 -13.96
C ALA A 248 15.71 -30.39 -13.88
N PHE A 249 15.17 -31.52 -14.34
CA PHE A 249 13.74 -31.83 -14.37
C PHE A 249 13.48 -33.16 -13.65
N GLY A 250 12.90 -33.13 -12.45
CA GLY A 250 12.52 -34.34 -11.71
C GLY A 250 12.74 -34.27 -10.19
N PHE A 251 12.21 -35.27 -9.47
CA PHE A 251 12.44 -35.42 -8.03
C PHE A 251 13.93 -35.68 -7.76
N ASN A 252 14.60 -34.77 -7.03
CA ASN A 252 16.04 -34.80 -6.79
C ASN A 252 16.91 -34.90 -8.06
N ALA A 253 16.46 -34.36 -9.21
CA ALA A 253 17.31 -34.25 -10.39
C ALA A 253 18.44 -33.23 -10.15
N GLU A 254 19.65 -33.52 -10.60
CA GLU A 254 20.85 -32.68 -10.45
C GLU A 254 21.55 -32.43 -11.79
N ALA A 255 21.55 -31.17 -12.23
CA ALA A 255 22.31 -30.72 -13.40
C ALA A 255 23.47 -29.84 -12.90
N THR A 256 24.65 -30.43 -12.73
CA THR A 256 25.73 -29.82 -11.92
C THR A 256 26.79 -29.10 -12.73
N ALA A 257 26.96 -29.43 -14.02
CA ALA A 257 27.94 -28.79 -14.91
C ALA A 257 27.29 -27.82 -15.91
N MET A 258 28.13 -27.02 -16.57
CA MET A 258 27.70 -26.05 -17.59
C MET A 258 26.97 -26.74 -18.76
N ASN A 259 25.89 -26.11 -19.24
CA ASN A 259 25.08 -26.57 -20.37
C ASN A 259 24.59 -28.04 -20.23
N THR A 260 24.30 -28.49 -19.00
CA THR A 260 23.81 -29.85 -18.75
C THR A 260 22.31 -29.97 -18.72
N THR A 261 21.79 -31.15 -19.03
CA THR A 261 20.37 -31.49 -18.84
C THR A 261 20.23 -32.78 -18.04
N ALA A 262 19.51 -32.76 -16.92
CA ALA A 262 19.17 -33.95 -16.14
C ALA A 262 17.64 -34.12 -16.14
N VAL A 263 17.13 -35.23 -16.69
CA VAL A 263 15.68 -35.50 -16.80
C VAL A 263 15.34 -36.84 -16.15
N GLY A 264 14.59 -36.79 -15.06
CA GLY A 264 14.12 -37.96 -14.34
C GLY A 264 14.32 -37.85 -12.84
N SER A 265 13.69 -38.76 -12.10
CA SER A 265 13.94 -38.86 -10.65
C SER A 265 15.38 -39.29 -10.42
N TYR A 266 16.12 -38.53 -9.61
CA TYR A 266 17.54 -38.77 -9.30
C TYR A 266 18.51 -38.73 -10.50
N ALA A 267 18.10 -38.18 -11.65
CA ALA A 267 19.01 -37.99 -12.79
C ALA A 267 20.18 -37.07 -12.38
N ASN A 268 21.40 -37.40 -12.78
CA ASN A 268 22.60 -36.62 -12.46
C ASN A 268 23.45 -36.39 -13.70
N ALA A 269 23.42 -35.16 -14.23
CA ALA A 269 24.25 -34.72 -15.34
C ALA A 269 25.42 -33.87 -14.80
N SER A 270 26.61 -34.48 -14.73
CA SER A 270 27.81 -33.85 -14.16
C SER A 270 28.94 -33.59 -15.17
N GLY A 271 28.83 -34.06 -16.42
CA GLY A 271 29.76 -33.70 -17.48
C GLY A 271 29.31 -32.42 -18.19
N ALA A 272 30.21 -31.49 -18.52
CA ALA A 272 29.83 -30.32 -19.32
C ALA A 272 29.18 -30.77 -20.65
N TYR A 273 28.08 -30.11 -21.05
CA TYR A 273 27.30 -30.45 -22.24
C TYR A 273 26.64 -31.85 -22.23
N SER A 274 26.58 -32.52 -21.08
CA SER A 274 25.99 -33.86 -20.97
C SER A 274 24.47 -33.85 -20.75
N THR A 275 23.83 -34.99 -21.05
CA THR A 275 22.44 -35.29 -20.68
C THR A 275 22.39 -36.57 -19.84
N ALA A 276 21.57 -36.58 -18.79
CA ALA A 276 21.32 -37.74 -17.92
C ALA A 276 19.83 -37.95 -17.64
#